data_AF-A0A6V7V051-F1
#
_entry.id   AF-A0A6V7V051-F1
#
_cell.length_a   1.000
_cell.length_b   1.000
_cell.length_c   1.000
_cell.angle_alpha   90.00
_cell.angle_beta   90.00
_cell.angle_gamma   90.00
#
_symmetry.space_group_name_H-M   'P 1'
#
loop_
_entity.id
_entity.type
_entity.pdbx_description
1 polymer ?
#
loop_
_entity_poly.entity_id
_entity_poly.type
_entity_poly.pdbx_seq_one_letter_code
_entity_poly.pdbx_strand_id
1 'polypeptide(L)'
;MINLLTLLLIISIISFSSASPRLQGPPPQGKGGKDDKFGGHHQPPSFYGGGKRLPYPAPGPPLDFVLEASEKAREGYFKMLAESEDKPKKAIKEAIVKWAETNDLKKIYEESTSEHYKKRKAFHDVVVENLAGKALEAFKKIWDITQDDQLTRGEECQQINAVLSELKTKIRHLVPLVSPQISGPPSHRCFEPQEEF
;
A
#
# COMPACT_ATOMS: atom_id res chain seq x y z
N MET A 1 42.37 33.51 -37.07
CA MET A 1 41.47 32.35 -37.17
C MET A 1 40.09 32.80 -36.75
N ILE A 2 39.12 32.59 -37.64
CA ILE A 2 37.81 33.23 -37.65
C ILE A 2 36.81 32.41 -36.81
N ASN A 3 36.05 33.15 -35.99
CA ASN A 3 34.78 32.88 -35.30
C ASN A 3 34.08 31.53 -35.54
N LEU A 4 33.90 30.76 -34.45
CA LEU A 4 32.93 29.66 -34.34
C LEU A 4 31.67 30.13 -33.56
N LEU A 5 31.16 31.32 -33.92
CA LEU A 5 30.04 32.00 -33.25
C LEU A 5 28.95 32.40 -34.26
N THR A 6 28.80 31.65 -35.36
CA THR A 6 27.87 32.03 -36.44
C THR A 6 27.34 30.81 -37.19
N LEU A 7 26.40 30.11 -36.57
CA LEU A 7 25.36 29.32 -37.26
C LEU A 7 24.15 29.27 -36.29
N LEU A 8 23.51 30.41 -36.01
CA LEU A 8 22.27 30.84 -36.68
C LEU A 8 21.37 29.64 -37.02
N LEU A 9 20.37 29.35 -36.17
CA LEU A 9 19.01 29.92 -36.19
C LEU A 9 18.15 29.34 -37.33
N ILE A 10 16.83 29.40 -37.12
CA ILE A 10 15.72 28.98 -38.02
C ILE A 10 15.42 27.48 -37.80
N ILE A 11 14.31 27.01 -37.19
CA ILE A 11 12.88 27.18 -37.57
C ILE A 11 11.94 26.75 -36.41
N SER A 12 10.92 27.59 -36.16
CA SER A 12 9.54 27.36 -35.61
C SER A 12 9.33 26.52 -34.35
N ILE A 13 8.83 27.05 -33.22
CA ILE A 13 7.53 27.73 -33.01
C ILE A 13 6.38 27.11 -33.82
N ILE A 14 5.71 26.11 -33.24
CA ILE A 14 4.30 25.86 -33.53
C ILE A 14 3.58 25.66 -32.19
N SER A 15 2.96 26.75 -31.73
CA SER A 15 1.84 26.73 -30.80
C SER A 15 0.58 26.36 -31.59
N PHE A 16 -0.14 25.32 -31.18
CA PHE A 16 -1.57 25.20 -31.49
C PHE A 16 -2.33 24.73 -30.25
N SER A 17 -2.98 25.70 -29.61
CA SER A 17 -4.25 25.50 -28.94
C SER A 17 -5.29 25.06 -29.98
N SER A 18 -6.07 24.02 -29.70
CA SER A 18 -7.55 24.06 -29.71
C SER A 18 -8.19 22.67 -29.87
N ALA A 19 -9.23 22.49 -29.04
CA ALA A 19 -10.50 21.81 -29.33
C ALA A 19 -10.53 20.30 -29.63
N SER A 20 -11.21 19.59 -28.73
CA SER A 20 -11.90 18.32 -29.01
C SER A 20 -12.86 18.45 -30.20
N PRO A 21 -13.03 17.35 -30.96
CA PRO A 21 -14.31 17.01 -31.56
C PRO A 21 -14.95 15.84 -30.80
N ARG A 22 -16.13 16.12 -30.24
CA ARG A 22 -17.19 15.13 -30.05
C ARG A 22 -17.43 14.41 -31.39
N LEU A 23 -17.32 13.09 -31.41
CA LEU A 23 -17.95 12.28 -32.44
C LEU A 23 -19.16 11.57 -31.83
N GLN A 24 -20.34 12.14 -32.10
CA GLN A 24 -21.60 11.44 -32.09
C GLN A 24 -21.73 10.62 -33.38
N GLY A 25 -22.14 9.36 -33.26
CA GLY A 25 -22.57 8.49 -34.35
C GLY A 25 -22.98 7.12 -33.78
N PRO A 26 -23.91 6.40 -34.42
CA PRO A 26 -25.26 6.12 -33.90
C PRO A 26 -25.38 4.76 -33.15
N PRO A 27 -26.49 4.53 -32.41
CA PRO A 27 -26.68 3.28 -31.69
C PRO A 27 -27.24 2.19 -32.64
N PRO A 28 -26.74 0.95 -32.58
CA PRO A 28 -27.48 -0.19 -33.08
C PRO A 28 -28.43 -0.69 -31.98
N GLN A 29 -29.73 -0.54 -32.23
CA GLN A 29 -30.76 -1.36 -31.60
C GLN A 29 -30.65 -2.79 -32.13
N GLY A 30 -30.47 -3.76 -31.22
CA GLY A 30 -30.54 -5.19 -31.53
C GLY A 30 -30.96 -5.96 -30.28
N LYS A 31 -32.19 -6.46 -30.29
CA LYS A 31 -32.81 -7.31 -29.26
C LYS A 31 -32.22 -8.72 -29.28
N GLY A 32 -32.06 -9.32 -28.10
CA GLY A 32 -32.39 -10.73 -27.85
C GLY A 32 -31.22 -11.72 -27.67
N GLY A 33 -31.22 -12.41 -26.52
CA GLY A 33 -30.38 -13.58 -26.19
C GLY A 33 -29.50 -13.33 -24.97
N LYS A 34 -29.99 -13.50 -23.73
CA LYS A 34 -29.91 -14.71 -22.88
C LYS A 34 -28.52 -15.36 -22.79
N ASP A 35 -28.02 -15.30 -21.55
CA ASP A 35 -27.11 -16.23 -20.88
C ASP A 35 -25.67 -16.32 -21.38
N ASP A 36 -24.76 -15.56 -20.75
CA ASP A 36 -23.69 -16.16 -19.93
C ASP A 36 -23.01 -15.11 -19.04
N LYS A 37 -23.00 -15.39 -17.74
CA LYS A 37 -22.43 -14.53 -16.69
C LYS A 37 -20.90 -14.60 -16.71
N PHE A 38 -20.26 -13.60 -17.30
CA PHE A 38 -18.92 -13.15 -16.92
C PHE A 38 -18.95 -11.65 -16.66
N GLY A 39 -19.61 -11.27 -15.55
CA GLY A 39 -19.70 -9.90 -15.07
C GLY A 39 -18.47 -9.54 -14.24
N GLY A 40 -17.37 -9.21 -14.91
CA GLY A 40 -16.26 -8.44 -14.31
C GLY A 40 -16.70 -7.00 -14.10
N HIS A 41 -17.58 -6.76 -13.13
CA HIS A 41 -17.81 -5.41 -12.63
C HIS A 41 -16.58 -4.98 -11.84
N HIS A 42 -15.75 -4.13 -12.47
CA HIS A 42 -14.98 -3.13 -11.73
C HIS A 42 -15.96 -2.19 -11.05
N GLN A 43 -16.49 -2.64 -9.92
CA GLN A 43 -17.17 -1.81 -8.96
C GLN A 43 -16.05 -1.15 -8.14
N PRO A 44 -15.95 0.19 -8.08
CA PRO A 44 -15.07 0.82 -7.09
C PRO A 44 -15.48 0.26 -5.72
N PRO A 45 -14.54 -0.10 -4.84
CA PRO A 45 -14.88 -0.70 -3.56
C PRO A 45 -15.85 0.25 -2.85
N SER A 46 -17.07 -0.25 -2.63
CA SER A 46 -18.11 0.49 -1.94
C SER A 46 -17.62 0.77 -0.53
N PHE A 47 -17.13 1.99 -0.32
CA PHE A 47 -16.66 2.50 0.97
C PHE A 47 -17.80 2.67 2.00
N TYR A 48 -19.04 2.40 1.61
CA TYR A 48 -20.25 2.64 2.38
C TYR A 48 -21.21 1.46 2.24
N GLY A 49 -21.07 0.44 3.09
CA GLY A 49 -22.04 -0.66 3.10
C GLY A 49 -21.78 -1.73 4.15
N GLY A 50 -22.32 -1.52 5.35
CA GLY A 50 -22.74 -2.60 6.26
C GLY A 50 -21.65 -3.30 7.07
N GLY A 51 -21.60 -2.98 8.37
CA GLY A 51 -20.77 -3.66 9.36
C GLY A 51 -19.59 -2.80 9.80
N LYS A 52 -19.41 -2.66 11.11
CA LYS A 52 -18.43 -1.82 11.80
C LYS A 52 -16.95 -2.24 11.58
N ARG A 53 -16.53 -2.53 10.34
CA ARG A 53 -15.13 -2.82 10.05
C ARG A 53 -14.40 -1.50 9.83
N LEU A 54 -13.46 -1.21 10.72
CA LEU A 54 -12.48 -0.14 10.52
C LEU A 54 -11.81 -0.39 9.16
N PRO A 55 -11.60 0.65 8.33
CA PRO A 55 -10.98 0.47 7.03
C PRO A 55 -9.50 0.18 7.22
N TYR A 56 -9.16 -1.07 7.54
CA TYR A 56 -7.79 -1.53 7.37
C TYR A 56 -7.47 -1.44 5.88
N PRO A 57 -6.26 -0.99 5.48
CA PRO A 57 -5.93 -0.98 4.06
C PRO A 57 -6.02 -2.42 3.57
N ALA A 58 -6.49 -2.60 2.33
CA ALA A 58 -6.28 -3.87 1.67
C ALA A 58 -4.78 -4.19 1.77
N PRO A 59 -4.38 -5.45 2.06
CA PRO A 59 -2.98 -5.84 2.01
C PRO A 59 -2.37 -5.29 0.73
N GLY A 60 -1.32 -4.49 0.89
CA GLY A 60 -0.56 -4.03 -0.26
C GLY A 60 -0.06 -5.24 -1.05
N PRO A 61 0.28 -5.06 -2.34
CA PRO A 61 0.95 -6.11 -3.08
C PRO A 61 2.19 -6.59 -2.30
N PRO A 62 2.56 -7.88 -2.39
CA PRO A 62 3.82 -8.37 -1.83
C PRO A 62 4.96 -7.46 -2.28
N LEU A 63 5.96 -7.22 -1.41
CA LEU A 63 7.14 -6.46 -1.83
C LEU A 63 7.80 -7.13 -3.03
N ASP A 64 8.38 -6.31 -3.90
CA ASP A 64 8.97 -6.73 -5.17
C ASP A 64 9.96 -7.90 -4.99
N PHE A 65 10.73 -7.94 -3.90
CA PHE A 65 11.69 -9.03 -3.63
C PHE A 65 11.03 -10.41 -3.46
N VAL A 66 9.78 -10.47 -2.97
CA VAL A 66 9.03 -11.73 -2.89
C VAL A 66 8.58 -12.15 -4.28
N LEU A 67 8.23 -11.20 -5.14
CA LEU A 67 7.80 -11.50 -6.51
C LEU A 67 8.94 -12.02 -7.40
N GLU A 68 10.17 -11.58 -7.12
CA GLU A 68 11.40 -12.06 -7.78
C GLU A 68 11.79 -13.50 -7.39
N ALA A 69 11.20 -14.03 -6.31
CA ALA A 69 11.47 -15.38 -5.86
C ALA A 69 10.79 -16.44 -6.73
N SER A 70 11.37 -17.64 -6.77
CA SER A 70 10.72 -18.82 -7.37
C SER A 70 9.37 -19.10 -6.71
N GLU A 71 8.45 -19.77 -7.42
CA GLU A 71 7.13 -20.09 -6.88
C GLU A 71 7.20 -20.83 -5.52
N LYS A 72 8.04 -21.86 -5.44
CA LYS A 72 8.29 -22.60 -4.19
C LYS A 72 8.85 -21.70 -3.07
N ALA A 73 9.72 -20.76 -3.41
CA ALA A 73 10.27 -19.81 -2.44
C ALA A 73 9.20 -18.85 -1.92
N ARG A 74 8.29 -18.39 -2.79
CA ARG A 74 7.13 -17.54 -2.40
C ARG A 74 6.18 -18.26 -1.47
N GLU A 75 5.85 -19.52 -1.76
CA GLU A 75 5.05 -20.35 -0.85
C GLU A 75 5.73 -20.48 0.52
N GLY A 76 7.04 -20.74 0.53
CA GLY A 76 7.85 -20.79 1.75
C GLY A 76 7.82 -19.48 2.54
N TYR A 77 7.84 -18.33 1.85
CA TYR A 77 7.73 -17.01 2.47
C TYR A 77 6.40 -16.83 3.20
N PHE A 78 5.28 -17.07 2.52
CA PHE A 78 3.96 -16.91 3.14
C PHE A 78 3.70 -17.92 4.25
N LYS A 79 4.20 -19.16 4.11
CA LYS A 79 4.15 -20.16 5.18
C LYS A 79 4.91 -19.71 6.42
N MET A 80 6.13 -19.21 6.26
CA MET A 80 6.93 -18.66 7.36
C MET A 80 6.20 -17.51 8.09
N LEU A 81 5.55 -16.62 7.35
CA LEU A 81 4.77 -15.53 7.95
C LEU A 81 3.59 -16.07 8.77
N ALA A 82 2.83 -17.03 8.23
CA ALA A 82 1.71 -17.65 8.93
C ALA A 82 2.15 -18.38 10.21
N GLU A 83 3.28 -19.09 10.16
CA GLU A 83 3.85 -19.81 11.32
C GLU A 83 4.50 -18.88 12.35
N SER A 84 4.67 -17.60 12.04
CA SER A 84 5.32 -16.61 12.90
C SER A 84 4.36 -15.53 13.40
N GLU A 85 3.05 -15.76 13.32
CA GLU A 85 2.05 -14.76 13.71
C GLU A 85 2.22 -14.29 15.16
N ASP A 86 2.48 -15.22 16.08
CA ASP A 86 2.68 -14.97 17.50
C ASP A 86 4.08 -14.46 17.86
N LYS A 87 4.94 -14.26 16.87
CA LYS A 87 6.32 -13.82 17.10
C LYS A 87 6.43 -12.30 16.95
N PRO A 88 7.29 -11.64 17.76
CA PRO A 88 7.63 -10.24 17.55
C PRO A 88 8.12 -9.98 16.13
N LYS A 89 7.79 -8.82 15.57
CA LYS A 89 8.23 -8.40 14.22
C LYS A 89 9.75 -8.53 14.06
N LYS A 90 10.54 -8.27 15.12
CA LYS A 90 11.99 -8.49 15.11
C LYS A 90 12.37 -9.91 14.67
N ALA A 91 11.76 -10.93 15.28
CA ALA A 91 12.04 -12.33 14.97
C ALA A 91 11.60 -12.70 13.56
N ILE A 92 10.50 -12.11 13.07
CA ILE A 92 10.03 -12.30 11.70
C ILE A 92 11.03 -11.70 10.70
N LYS A 93 11.54 -10.48 10.95
CA LYS A 93 12.57 -9.85 10.10
C LYS A 93 13.83 -10.71 10.02
N GLU A 94 14.29 -11.26 11.13
CA GLU A 94 15.42 -12.18 11.16
C GLU A 94 15.16 -13.47 10.36
N ALA A 95 13.93 -14.00 10.42
CA ALA A 95 13.53 -15.16 9.61
C ALA A 95 13.48 -14.83 8.12
N ILE A 96 13.01 -13.64 7.73
CA ILE A 96 12.99 -13.18 6.34
C ILE A 96 14.41 -13.04 5.80
N VAL A 97 15.37 -12.52 6.58
CA VAL A 97 16.78 -12.45 6.18
C VAL A 97 17.32 -13.84 5.86
N LYS A 98 17.09 -14.82 6.75
CA LYS A 98 17.53 -16.21 6.52
C LYS A 98 16.86 -16.86 5.32
N TRP A 99 15.56 -16.60 5.12
CA TRP A 99 14.84 -17.04 3.93
C TRP A 99 15.45 -16.43 2.67
N ALA A 100 15.76 -15.14 2.68
CA ALA A 100 16.35 -14.44 1.55
C ALA A 100 17.76 -14.97 1.23
N GLU A 101 18.57 -15.25 2.26
CA GLU A 101 19.86 -15.92 2.12
C GLU A 101 19.75 -17.30 1.48
N THR A 102 18.80 -18.12 1.95
CA THR A 102 18.59 -19.49 1.46
C THR A 102 18.15 -19.54 -0.01
N ASN A 103 17.56 -18.46 -0.51
CA ASN A 103 17.02 -18.37 -1.88
C ASN A 103 17.84 -17.43 -2.77
N ASP A 104 19.05 -17.02 -2.37
CA ASP A 104 19.93 -16.11 -3.12
C ASP A 104 19.33 -14.71 -3.39
N LEU A 105 18.40 -14.26 -2.54
CA LEU A 105 17.68 -12.99 -2.63
C LEU A 105 18.13 -11.94 -1.61
N LYS A 106 19.15 -12.22 -0.80
CA LYS A 106 19.58 -11.32 0.31
C LYS A 106 19.78 -9.88 -0.15
N LYS A 107 20.51 -9.67 -1.25
CA LYS A 107 20.80 -8.33 -1.79
C LYS A 107 19.51 -7.60 -2.19
N ILE A 108 18.62 -8.28 -2.93
CA ILE A 108 17.33 -7.73 -3.38
C ILE A 108 16.46 -7.39 -2.17
N TYR A 109 16.45 -8.26 -1.14
CA TYR A 109 15.75 -8.00 0.12
C TYR A 109 16.28 -6.74 0.84
N GLU A 110 17.60 -6.59 0.97
CA GLU A 110 18.22 -5.43 1.64
C GLU A 110 17.93 -4.13 0.88
N GLU A 111 18.03 -4.14 -0.45
CA GLU A 111 17.70 -3.01 -1.31
C GLU A 111 16.22 -2.64 -1.21
N SER A 112 15.32 -3.62 -1.37
CA SER A 112 13.86 -3.43 -1.28
C SER A 112 13.44 -2.91 0.10
N THR A 113 14.01 -3.45 1.18
CA THR A 113 13.70 -3.02 2.56
C THR A 113 14.18 -1.59 2.83
N SER A 114 15.37 -1.23 2.33
CA SER A 114 15.92 0.12 2.42
C SER A 114 15.06 1.12 1.66
N GLU A 115 14.65 0.80 0.43
CA GLU A 115 13.74 1.63 -0.35
C GLU A 115 12.36 1.77 0.30
N HIS A 116 11.79 0.68 0.78
CA HIS A 116 10.50 0.69 1.47
C HIS A 116 10.55 1.59 2.71
N TYR A 117 11.62 1.50 3.50
CA TYR A 117 11.82 2.39 4.64
C TYR A 117 11.89 3.87 4.23
N LYS A 118 12.67 4.20 3.18
CA LYS A 118 12.75 5.58 2.65
C LYS A 118 11.40 6.10 2.18
N LYS A 119 10.64 5.30 1.43
CA LYS A 119 9.29 5.64 0.95
C LYS A 119 8.32 5.87 2.12
N ARG A 120 8.34 5.00 3.14
CA ARG A 120 7.54 5.15 4.36
C ARG A 120 7.90 6.42 5.13
N LYS A 121 9.18 6.72 5.26
CA LYS A 121 9.63 7.92 5.98
C LYS A 121 9.26 9.21 5.23
N ALA A 122 9.47 9.26 3.92
CA ALA A 122 9.02 10.38 3.09
C ALA A 122 7.50 10.60 3.18
N PHE A 123 6.72 9.51 3.15
CA PHE A 123 5.27 9.59 3.36
C PHE A 123 4.92 10.15 4.74
N HIS A 124 5.56 9.66 5.80
CA HIS A 124 5.36 10.20 7.15
C HIS A 124 5.63 11.71 7.21
N ASP A 125 6.74 12.16 6.63
CA ASP A 125 7.14 13.56 6.71
C ASP A 125 6.13 14.47 5.98
N VAL A 126 5.69 14.08 4.78
CA VAL A 126 4.61 14.79 4.06
C VAL A 126 3.32 14.81 4.87
N VAL A 127 2.92 13.69 5.47
CA VAL A 127 1.66 13.63 6.24
C VAL A 127 1.74 14.50 7.50
N VAL A 128 2.86 14.49 8.21
CA VAL A 128 3.04 15.30 9.43
C VAL A 128 3.01 16.79 9.14
N GLU A 129 3.52 17.22 7.98
CA GLU A 129 3.45 18.62 7.53
C GLU A 129 2.03 19.06 7.15
N ASN A 130 1.17 18.13 6.71
CA ASN A 130 -0.15 18.43 6.16
C ASN A 130 -1.32 18.08 7.09
N LEU A 131 -1.09 17.37 8.19
CA LEU A 131 -2.11 17.08 9.20
C LEU A 131 -2.00 18.00 10.42
N ALA A 132 -3.14 18.22 11.08
CA ALA A 132 -3.21 18.99 12.31
C ALA A 132 -4.18 18.36 13.32
N GLY A 133 -4.07 18.82 14.59
CA GLY A 133 -4.96 18.43 15.67
C GLY A 133 -5.01 16.92 15.92
N LYS A 134 -6.21 16.40 16.22
CA LYS A 134 -6.43 14.99 16.57
C LYS A 134 -6.05 14.00 15.46
N ALA A 135 -6.12 14.40 14.19
CA ALA A 135 -5.69 13.54 13.09
C ALA A 135 -4.16 13.37 13.09
N LEU A 136 -3.41 14.45 13.33
CA LEU A 136 -1.95 14.40 13.45
C LEU A 136 -1.51 13.59 14.68
N GLU A 137 -2.16 13.80 15.82
CA GLU A 137 -1.88 13.04 17.06
C GLU A 137 -2.06 11.54 16.82
N ALA A 138 -3.17 11.14 16.21
CA ALA A 138 -3.44 9.74 15.89
C ALA A 138 -2.45 9.17 14.86
N PHE A 139 -2.12 9.93 13.81
CA PHE A 139 -1.15 9.50 12.82
C PHE A 139 0.24 9.25 13.42
N LYS A 140 0.73 10.15 14.28
CA LYS A 140 2.01 9.99 14.98
C LYS A 140 2.00 8.75 15.87
N LYS A 141 0.93 8.53 16.64
CA LYS A 141 0.78 7.33 17.48
C LYS A 141 0.77 6.04 16.64
N ILE A 142 0.05 6.02 15.53
CA ILE A 142 0.07 4.89 14.58
C ILE A 142 1.47 4.68 14.01
N TRP A 143 2.17 5.74 13.62
CA TRP A 143 3.54 5.65 13.14
C TRP A 143 4.44 4.97 14.18
N ASP A 144 4.40 5.41 15.43
CA ASP A 144 5.20 4.84 16.52
C ASP A 144 4.89 3.35 16.75
N ILE A 145 3.60 2.98 16.78
CA ILE A 145 3.16 1.57 16.86
C ILE A 145 3.78 0.74 15.72
N THR A 146 3.78 1.26 14.49
CA THR A 146 4.40 0.54 13.37
C THR A 146 5.92 0.43 13.47
N GLN A 147 6.60 1.28 14.24
CA GLN A 147 8.05 1.19 14.48
C GLN A 147 8.44 0.20 15.58
N ASP A 148 7.51 -0.20 16.44
CA ASP A 148 7.82 -1.08 17.56
C ASP A 148 8.00 -2.52 17.12
N ASP A 149 9.25 -2.97 17.03
CA ASP A 149 9.61 -4.34 16.63
C ASP A 149 9.37 -5.41 17.71
N GLN A 150 9.00 -5.01 18.93
CA GLN A 150 8.62 -5.93 20.00
C GLN A 150 7.19 -6.43 19.85
N LEU A 151 6.33 -5.68 19.15
CA LEU A 151 4.97 -6.10 18.86
C LEU A 151 4.97 -7.25 17.84
N THR A 152 4.01 -8.16 17.99
CA THR A 152 3.57 -9.05 16.93
C THR A 152 2.82 -8.26 15.85
N ARG A 153 2.61 -8.87 14.68
CA ARG A 153 1.82 -8.25 13.60
C ARG A 153 0.35 -8.08 14.00
N GLY A 154 -0.17 -8.99 14.83
CA GLY A 154 -1.53 -8.90 15.38
C GLY A 154 -1.67 -7.76 16.38
N GLU A 155 -0.73 -7.61 17.32
CA GLU A 155 -0.76 -6.54 18.31
C GLU A 155 -0.60 -5.16 17.67
N GLU A 156 0.29 -4.99 16.69
CA GLU A 156 0.41 -3.76 15.89
C GLU A 156 -0.98 -3.37 15.35
N CYS A 157 -1.67 -4.33 14.76
CA CYS A 157 -2.96 -4.13 14.15
C CYS A 157 -4.06 -3.75 15.15
N GLN A 158 -4.10 -4.45 16.28
CA GLN A 158 -5.01 -4.20 17.38
C GLN A 158 -4.81 -2.81 18.01
N GLN A 159 -3.55 -2.41 18.21
CA GLN A 159 -3.23 -1.08 18.75
C GLN A 159 -3.58 0.03 17.76
N ILE A 160 -3.33 -0.15 16.45
CA ILE A 160 -3.76 0.81 15.42
C ILE A 160 -5.29 0.93 15.42
N ASN A 161 -6.00 -0.19 15.48
CA ASN A 161 -7.46 -0.19 15.54
C ASN A 161 -7.99 0.52 16.79
N ALA A 162 -7.35 0.33 17.95
CA ALA A 162 -7.71 1.04 19.18
C ALA A 162 -7.57 2.56 19.00
N VAL A 163 -6.46 3.04 18.44
CA VAL A 163 -6.26 4.47 18.15
C VAL A 163 -7.35 5.03 17.22
N LEU A 164 -7.68 4.30 16.15
CA LEU A 164 -8.71 4.74 15.21
C LEU A 164 -10.11 4.72 15.84
N SER A 165 -10.38 3.78 16.75
CA SER A 165 -11.68 3.62 17.41
C SER A 165 -12.06 4.81 18.28
N GLU A 166 -11.08 5.44 18.94
CA GLU A 166 -11.24 6.64 19.78
C GLU A 166 -11.62 7.89 18.97
N LEU A 167 -11.35 7.90 17.67
CA LEU A 167 -11.61 9.05 16.81
C LEU A 167 -13.06 9.10 16.34
N LYS A 168 -13.62 10.32 16.34
CA LYS A 168 -14.86 10.62 15.59
C LYS A 168 -14.67 10.27 14.13
N THR A 169 -15.72 9.73 13.50
CA THR A 169 -15.73 9.28 12.10
C THR A 169 -15.09 10.29 11.14
N LYS A 170 -15.43 11.59 11.23
CA LYS A 170 -14.86 12.62 10.34
C LYS A 170 -13.34 12.75 10.46
N ILE A 171 -12.80 12.65 11.67
CA ILE A 171 -11.35 12.76 11.93
C ILE A 171 -10.65 11.47 11.50
N ARG A 172 -11.27 10.31 11.77
CA ARG A 172 -10.74 9.00 11.36
C ARG A 172 -10.43 8.94 9.86
N HIS A 173 -11.31 9.49 9.01
CA HIS A 173 -11.10 9.52 7.56
C HIS A 173 -9.94 10.42 7.10
N LEU A 174 -9.44 11.30 7.97
CA LEU A 174 -8.28 12.15 7.70
C LEU A 174 -6.97 11.50 8.13
N VAL A 175 -7.01 10.39 8.87
CA VAL A 175 -5.80 9.69 9.33
C VAL A 175 -5.40 8.67 8.28
N PRO A 176 -4.36 8.93 7.48
CA PRO A 176 -3.89 7.94 6.54
C PRO A 176 -3.22 6.79 7.30
N LEU A 177 -3.31 5.59 6.73
CA LEU A 177 -2.66 4.41 7.31
C LEU A 177 -1.28 4.23 6.71
N VAL A 178 -0.33 3.88 7.59
CA VAL A 178 1.06 3.63 7.21
C VAL A 178 1.18 2.19 6.72
N SER A 179 1.92 1.97 5.63
CA SER A 179 2.18 0.61 5.17
C SER A 179 2.95 -0.19 6.22
N PRO A 180 2.68 -1.49 6.40
CA PRO A 180 3.37 -2.32 7.38
C PRO A 180 4.86 -2.46 7.06
N GLN A 181 5.66 -2.79 8.08
CA GLN A 181 7.10 -3.03 7.91
C GLN A 181 7.40 -4.38 7.28
N ILE A 182 6.57 -5.38 7.59
CA ILE A 182 6.65 -6.73 7.05
C ILE A 182 5.50 -6.89 6.08
N SER A 183 5.85 -7.15 4.82
CA SER A 183 4.86 -7.29 3.76
C SER A 183 4.27 -8.68 3.71
N GLY A 184 3.03 -8.75 3.25
CA GLY A 184 2.23 -9.97 3.26
C GLY A 184 0.78 -9.68 3.64
N PRO A 185 -0.07 -10.71 3.66
CA PRO A 185 -1.47 -10.58 4.07
C PRO A 185 -1.56 -10.05 5.51
N PRO A 186 -2.60 -9.28 5.88
CA PRO A 186 -2.78 -8.83 7.26
C PRO A 186 -2.80 -10.03 8.21
N SER A 187 -2.41 -9.80 9.46
CA SER A 187 -2.59 -10.77 10.52
C SER A 187 -4.07 -11.16 10.62
N HIS A 188 -4.39 -12.43 10.89
CA HIS A 188 -5.78 -12.85 11.08
C HIS A 188 -6.39 -12.19 12.33
N ARG A 189 -5.56 -11.90 13.34
CA ARG A 189 -5.93 -11.17 14.56
C ARG A 189 -6.29 -9.71 14.36
N CYS A 190 -6.04 -9.16 13.17
CA CYS A 190 -6.50 -7.83 12.80
C CYS A 190 -8.02 -7.69 12.86
N PHE A 191 -8.74 -8.78 12.63
CA PHE A 191 -10.19 -8.79 12.48
C PHE A 191 -10.90 -9.53 13.61
N GLU A 192 -10.14 -10.00 14.61
CA GLU A 192 -10.70 -10.61 15.81
C GLU A 192 -11.33 -9.52 16.69
N PRO A 193 -12.52 -9.76 17.27
CA PRO A 193 -13.08 -8.89 18.29
C PRO A 193 -12.09 -8.79 19.45
N GLN A 194 -11.80 -7.58 19.93
CA GLN A 194 -11.06 -7.45 21.18
C GLN A 194 -11.97 -7.94 22.30
N GLU A 195 -11.55 -8.99 23.00
CA GLU A 195 -12.20 -9.39 24.25
C GLU A 195 -12.00 -8.26 25.26
N GLU A 196 -13.10 -7.59 25.64
CA GLU A 196 -13.10 -6.62 26.73
C GLU A 196 -12.88 -7.38 28.04
N PHE A 197 -11.73 -7.18 28.68
CA PHE A 197 -11.42 -7.67 30.04
C PHE A 197 -11.85 -6.65 31.10
#